data_AF-A0A2E6VVH2-F1
#
_entry.id   AF-A0A2E6VVH2-F1
#
_cell.length_a   1.000
_cell.length_b   1.000
_cell.length_c   1.000
_cell.angle_alpha   90.00
_cell.angle_beta   90.00
_cell.angle_gamma   90.00
#
_symmetry.space_group_name_H-M   'P 1'
#
loop_
_entity.id
_entity.type
_entity.pdbx_description
1 polymer ?
#
loop_
_entity_poly.entity_id
_entity_poly.type
_entity_poly.pdbx_seq_one_letter_code
_entity_poly.pdbx_strand_id
1 'polypeptide(L)'
;MKRKHSHRPLTKTKNPEPNKDTTDWVIWAAWADRVTFEDIQAQTGLSESDVIAVMRRNLKPSSFRLWRKRAASTSIKHRKKFEAARRRLREPSFREMADEAYTDAL
;
A
#
# COMPACT_ATOMS: atom_id res chain seq x y z
N MET A 1 30.79 -12.17 -9.10
CA MET A 1 29.60 -12.76 -9.75
C MET A 1 28.55 -11.67 -9.98
N LYS A 2 28.29 -11.25 -11.23
CA LYS A 2 27.27 -10.22 -11.51
C LYS A 2 25.89 -10.88 -11.57
N ARG A 3 24.94 -10.39 -10.76
CA ARG A 3 23.57 -10.92 -10.76
C ARG A 3 22.92 -10.66 -12.11
N LYS A 4 22.38 -11.72 -12.73
CA LYS A 4 21.61 -11.64 -13.98
C LYS A 4 20.48 -10.64 -13.79
N HIS A 5 20.50 -9.54 -14.53
CA HIS A 5 19.40 -8.60 -14.55
C HIS A 5 18.23 -9.25 -15.29
N SER A 6 17.18 -9.58 -14.53
CA SER A 6 15.89 -9.95 -15.10
C SER A 6 15.38 -8.76 -15.93
N HIS A 7 15.08 -8.98 -17.21
CA HIS A 7 14.40 -7.98 -18.06
C HIS A 7 12.94 -7.73 -17.66
N ARG A 8 12.47 -8.36 -16.57
CA ARG A 8 11.13 -8.16 -16.03
C ARG A 8 11.21 -7.19 -14.84
N PRO A 9 10.48 -6.07 -14.89
CA PRO A 9 10.46 -5.11 -13.79
C PRO A 9 9.88 -5.79 -12.54
N LEU A 10 10.51 -5.55 -11.38
CA LEU A 10 10.10 -6.10 -10.08
C LEU A 10 8.69 -5.65 -9.66
N THR A 11 8.16 -4.61 -10.30
CA THR A 11 6.83 -4.05 -10.09
C THR A 11 6.16 -3.74 -11.43
N LYS A 12 4.82 -3.77 -11.47
CA LYS A 12 4.01 -3.30 -12.62
C LYS A 12 4.01 -1.76 -12.77
N THR A 13 4.75 -1.02 -11.93
CA THR A 13 4.81 0.44 -11.95
C THR A 13 6.01 0.91 -12.74
N LYS A 14 5.84 1.98 -13.54
CA LYS A 14 6.96 2.61 -14.27
C LYS A 14 8.08 3.10 -13.35
N ASN A 15 7.80 3.41 -12.08
CA ASN A 15 8.80 3.85 -11.11
C ASN A 15 9.37 2.67 -10.30
N PRO A 16 10.70 2.43 -10.37
CA PRO A 16 11.40 1.52 -9.46
C PRO A 16 11.42 2.07 -8.03
N GLU A 17 11.71 1.21 -7.05
CA GLU A 17 11.94 1.65 -5.66
C GLU A 17 13.12 2.63 -5.62
N PRO A 18 12.94 3.86 -5.08
CA PRO A 18 14.03 4.82 -4.91
C PRO A 18 15.07 4.32 -3.90
N ASN A 19 16.21 4.98 -3.81
CA ASN A 19 17.19 4.67 -2.77
C ASN A 19 16.55 4.89 -1.38
N LYS A 20 16.76 3.95 -0.46
CA LYS A 20 16.26 4.02 0.90
C LYS A 20 16.79 5.29 1.57
N ASP A 21 16.03 5.79 2.55
CA ASP A 21 16.38 6.98 3.36
C ASP A 21 16.40 8.31 2.58
N THR A 22 15.84 8.33 1.37
CA THR A 22 15.64 9.56 0.58
C THR A 22 14.21 10.09 0.69
N THR A 23 14.03 11.38 0.42
CA THR A 23 12.69 12.01 0.31
C THR A 23 11.84 11.30 -0.75
N ASP A 24 12.44 10.90 -1.87
CA ASP A 24 11.75 10.18 -2.93
C ASP A 24 11.24 8.82 -2.45
N TRP A 25 12.02 8.12 -1.62
CA TRP A 25 11.57 6.89 -0.99
C TRP A 25 10.41 7.13 -0.03
N VAL A 26 10.44 8.20 0.78
CA VAL A 26 9.31 8.55 1.66
C VAL A 26 8.04 8.81 0.86
N ILE A 27 8.14 9.54 -0.26
CA ILE A 27 7.01 9.80 -1.16
C ILE A 27 6.50 8.49 -1.78
N TRP A 28 7.41 7.64 -2.26
CA TRP A 28 7.08 6.34 -2.84
C TRP A 28 6.38 5.44 -1.82
N ALA A 29 6.93 5.35 -0.60
CA ALA A 29 6.41 4.58 0.51
C ALA A 29 5.04 5.09 0.97
N ALA A 30 4.86 6.40 1.09
CA ALA A 30 3.60 7.00 1.52
C ALA A 30 2.44 6.78 0.52
N TRP A 31 2.74 6.51 -0.76
CA TRP A 31 1.75 6.12 -1.76
C TRP A 31 1.53 4.60 -1.85
N ALA A 32 2.44 3.79 -1.33
CA ALA A 32 2.38 2.35 -1.43
C ALA A 32 1.34 1.78 -0.45
N ASP A 33 0.31 1.12 -0.96
CA ASP A 33 -0.80 0.61 -0.14
C ASP A 33 -0.38 -0.46 0.90
N ARG A 34 0.87 -0.98 0.83
CA ARG A 34 1.42 -1.99 1.73
C ARG A 34 2.52 -1.48 2.67
N VAL A 35 2.76 -0.18 2.70
CA VAL A 35 3.75 0.42 3.58
C VAL A 35 3.02 1.30 4.60
N THR A 36 3.21 1.00 5.88
CA THR A 36 2.58 1.74 6.97
C THR A 36 3.42 2.95 7.37
N PHE A 37 2.83 3.90 8.13
CA PHE A 37 3.61 5.02 8.66
C PHE A 37 4.63 4.54 9.69
N GLU A 38 4.33 3.45 10.41
CA GLU A 38 5.25 2.77 11.31
C GLU A 38 6.44 2.16 10.57
N ASP A 39 6.22 1.55 9.39
CA ASP A 39 7.33 1.04 8.56
C ASP A 39 8.22 2.19 8.06
N ILE A 40 7.61 3.31 7.66
CA ILE A 40 8.35 4.52 7.26
C ILE A 40 9.15 5.08 8.43
N GLN A 41 8.55 5.13 9.62
CA GLN A 41 9.22 5.58 10.83
C GLN A 41 10.37 4.65 11.23
N ALA A 42 10.19 3.33 11.14
CA ALA A 42 11.22 2.37 11.46
C ALA A 42 12.42 2.48 10.50
N GLN A 43 12.16 2.77 9.23
CA GLN A 43 13.21 2.92 8.22
C GLN A 43 13.90 4.30 8.28
N THR A 44 13.13 5.38 8.45
CA THR A 44 13.60 6.77 8.24
C THR A 44 13.63 7.63 9.51
N GLY A 45 13.03 7.17 10.61
CA GLY A 45 12.82 7.95 11.83
C GLY A 45 11.67 8.96 11.75
N LEU A 46 11.03 9.13 10.59
CA LEU A 46 9.98 10.14 10.38
C LEU A 46 8.64 9.70 10.99
N SER A 47 8.04 10.58 11.79
CA SER A 47 6.68 10.36 12.30
C SER A 47 5.62 10.53 11.21
N GLU A 48 4.38 10.11 11.46
CA GLU A 48 3.28 10.35 10.51
C GLU A 48 3.13 11.85 10.18
N SER A 49 3.26 12.74 11.16
CA SER A 49 3.23 14.19 10.95
C SER A 49 4.34 14.68 10.02
N ASP A 50 5.54 14.13 10.15
CA ASP A 50 6.68 14.50 9.31
C ASP A 50 6.46 14.03 7.88
N VAL A 51 5.97 12.80 7.69
CA VAL A 51 5.60 12.28 6.37
C VAL A 51 4.52 13.13 5.73
N ILE A 52 3.49 13.55 6.48
CA ILE A 52 2.45 14.48 5.99
C ILE A 52 3.07 15.80 5.55
N ALA A 53 4.03 16.35 6.31
CA ALA A 53 4.73 17.58 5.97
C ALA A 53 5.57 17.42 4.69
N VAL A 54 6.31 16.32 4.55
CA VAL A 54 7.06 15.97 3.33
C VAL A 54 6.12 15.89 2.14
N MET A 55 5.02 15.17 2.26
CA MET A 55 4.04 15.02 1.19
C MET A 55 3.40 16.34 0.79
N ARG A 56 3.11 17.22 1.77
CA ARG A 56 2.54 18.55 1.52
C ARG A 56 3.50 19.48 0.79
N ARG A 57 4.80 19.38 1.06
CA ARG A 57 5.84 20.20 0.42
C ARG A 57 6.17 19.74 -0.99
N ASN A 58 6.10 18.43 -1.26
CA ASN A 58 6.57 17.84 -2.53
C ASN A 58 5.47 17.57 -3.56
N LEU A 59 4.21 17.42 -3.13
CA LEU A 59 3.09 17.16 -4.05
C LEU A 59 2.36 18.45 -4.46
N LYS A 60 1.83 18.45 -5.68
CA LYS A 60 0.86 19.46 -6.11
C LYS A 60 -0.36 19.43 -5.17
N PRO A 61 -1.02 20.58 -4.90
CA PRO A 61 -2.15 20.63 -3.97
C PRO A 61 -3.29 19.65 -4.29
N SER A 62 -3.60 19.42 -5.58
CA SER A 62 -4.61 18.44 -6.01
C SER A 62 -4.20 17.00 -5.69
N SER A 63 -2.95 16.63 -6.00
CA SER A 63 -2.37 15.32 -5.67
C SER A 63 -2.30 15.09 -4.17
N PHE A 64 -1.92 16.10 -3.40
CA PHE A 64 -1.89 16.03 -1.94
C PHE A 64 -3.27 15.78 -1.35
N ARG A 65 -4.32 16.49 -1.82
CA ARG A 65 -5.70 16.25 -1.37
C ARG A 65 -6.16 14.82 -1.67
N LEU A 66 -5.84 14.29 -2.86
CA LEU A 66 -6.17 12.93 -3.24
C LEU A 66 -5.44 11.90 -2.35
N TRP A 67 -4.14 12.11 -2.13
CA TRP A 67 -3.37 11.28 -1.21
C TRP A 67 -3.94 11.35 0.20
N ARG A 68 -4.28 12.54 0.71
CA ARG A 68 -4.78 12.70 2.07
C ARG A 68 -6.14 12.02 2.25
N LYS A 69 -7.02 12.12 1.24
CA LYS A 69 -8.28 11.36 1.22
C LYS A 69 -7.99 9.87 1.33
N ARG A 70 -7.04 9.34 0.55
CA ARG A 70 -6.62 7.92 0.62
C ARG A 70 -6.00 7.57 1.97
N ALA A 71 -4.98 8.28 2.42
CA ALA A 71 -4.31 8.02 3.70
C ALA A 71 -5.25 8.06 4.91
N ALA A 72 -6.32 8.88 4.86
CA ALA A 72 -7.36 8.93 5.87
C ALA A 72 -8.41 7.81 5.70
N SER A 73 -8.79 7.46 4.46
CA SER A 73 -9.79 6.42 4.17
C SER A 73 -9.23 5.00 4.18
N THR A 74 -7.90 4.84 4.07
CA THR A 74 -7.22 3.56 4.07
C THR A 74 -7.27 2.98 5.48
N SER A 75 -8.39 2.33 5.76
CA SER A 75 -8.68 1.38 6.86
C SER A 75 -7.68 0.21 6.95
N ILE A 76 -6.73 0.14 6.01
CA ILE A 76 -5.73 -0.92 5.84
C ILE A 76 -4.41 -0.63 6.57
N LYS A 77 -4.34 0.41 7.43
CA LYS A 77 -3.18 0.65 8.32
C LYS A 77 -2.99 -0.45 9.38
N HIS A 78 -3.96 -1.34 9.59
CA HIS A 78 -3.83 -2.46 10.52
C HIS A 78 -3.56 -3.77 9.76
N ARG A 79 -2.29 -4.20 9.75
CA ARG A 79 -1.84 -5.48 9.18
C ARG A 79 -2.73 -6.67 9.57
N LYS A 80 -3.16 -6.75 10.83
CA LYS A 80 -4.08 -7.79 11.33
C LYS A 80 -5.45 -7.77 10.64
N LYS A 81 -6.04 -6.60 10.40
CA LYS A 81 -7.35 -6.47 9.72
C LYS A 81 -7.22 -6.85 8.24
N PHE A 82 -6.11 -6.49 7.60
CA PHE A 82 -5.82 -6.86 6.22
C PHE A 82 -5.64 -8.38 6.03
N GLU A 83 -4.84 -9.02 6.89
CA GLU A 83 -4.65 -10.47 6.88
C GLU A 83 -5.96 -11.22 7.15
N ALA A 84 -6.78 -10.74 8.10
CA ALA A 84 -8.10 -11.30 8.38
C ALA A 84 -9.08 -11.17 7.21
N ALA A 85 -9.16 -10.00 6.57
CA ALA A 85 -10.02 -9.79 5.40
C ALA A 85 -9.62 -10.71 4.23
N ARG A 86 -8.32 -10.87 3.98
CA ARG A 86 -7.82 -11.78 2.94
C ARG A 86 -8.06 -13.25 3.27
N ARG A 87 -7.97 -13.64 4.54
CA ARG A 87 -8.27 -15.00 4.98
C ARG A 87 -9.74 -15.33 4.73
N ARG A 88 -10.65 -14.42 5.11
CA ARG A 88 -12.10 -14.56 4.89
C ARG A 88 -12.48 -14.70 3.41
N LEU A 89 -11.82 -13.94 2.54
CA LEU A 89 -12.03 -14.04 1.08
C LEU A 89 -11.49 -15.34 0.46
N ARG A 90 -10.59 -16.05 1.14
CA ARG A 90 -10.01 -17.33 0.71
C ARG A 90 -10.66 -18.54 1.37
N GLU A 91 -11.59 -18.31 2.28
CA GLU A 91 -12.23 -19.34 3.08
C GLU A 91 -13.27 -20.08 2.21
N PRO A 92 -13.20 -21.43 2.09
CA PRO A 92 -14.07 -22.20 1.20
C PRO A 92 -15.56 -21.99 1.47
N SER A 93 -15.95 -21.81 2.75
CA SER A 93 -17.37 -21.66 3.12
C SER A 93 -18.02 -20.42 2.52
N PHE A 94 -17.28 -19.32 2.31
CA PHE A 94 -17.83 -18.13 1.65
C PHE A 94 -18.02 -18.34 0.15
N ARG A 95 -17.20 -19.20 -0.46
CA ARG A 95 -17.31 -19.56 -1.88
C ARG A 95 -18.47 -20.51 -2.11
N GLU A 96 -18.62 -21.51 -1.25
CA GLU A 96 -19.74 -22.46 -1.26
C GLU A 96 -21.07 -21.77 -1.00
N MET A 97 -21.15 -20.85 -0.03
CA MET A 97 -22.36 -20.04 0.22
C MET A 97 -22.70 -19.10 -0.95
N ALA A 98 -21.71 -18.56 -1.66
CA ALA A 98 -21.94 -17.70 -2.81
C ALA A 98 -22.43 -18.51 -4.03
N ASP A 99 -21.91 -19.73 -4.20
CA ASP A 99 -22.34 -20.65 -5.24
C ASP A 99 -23.75 -21.20 -4.92
N GLU A 100 -24.07 -21.54 -3.67
CA GLU A 100 -25.43 -21.92 -3.24
C GLU A 100 -26.44 -20.79 -3.45
N ALA A 101 -26.13 -19.56 -3.02
CA ALA A 101 -27.01 -18.40 -3.22
C ALA A 101 -27.24 -18.05 -4.70
N TYR A 102 -26.30 -18.39 -5.59
CA TYR A 102 -26.46 -18.24 -7.04
C TYR A 102 -27.32 -19.35 -7.65
N THR A 103 -27.24 -20.56 -7.08
CA THR A 103 -28.01 -21.73 -7.55
C THR A 103 -29.48 -21.65 -7.12
N ASP A 104 -29.77 -21.10 -5.93
CA ASP A 104 -31.13 -20.87 -5.42
C ASP A 104 -31.87 -19.72 -6.11
N ALA A 105 -31.17 -18.90 -6.90
CA ALA A 105 -31.73 -17.76 -7.63
C ALA A 105 -32.09 -18.06 -9.11
N LEU A 106 -31.96 -19.32 -9.54
CA LEU A 106 -32.35 -19.84 -10.87
C LEU A 106 -33.62 -20.69 -10.78
#